data_AF-A0A0K9GFE9-F1
#
_entry.id   AF-A0A0K9GFE9-F1
#
_cell.length_a   1.000
_cell.length_b   1.000
_cell.length_c   1.000
_cell.angle_alpha   90.00
_cell.angle_beta   90.00
_cell.angle_gamma   90.00
#
_symmetry.space_group_name_H-M   'P 1'
#
loop_
_entity.id
_entity.type
_entity.pdbx_description
1 polymer ?
#
loop_
_entity_poly.entity_id
_entity_poly.type
_entity_poly.pdbx_seq_one_letter_code
_entity_poly.pdbx_strand_id
1 'polypeptide(L)'
;MGIFNSLSITSSALTAQRLRMDVISSNMANAETTRGEYVDGQWQPYKRKSVVLETKNNGFSGYLHQAMGSGTSFGGSGVRVKSIKEETNRVYDPANPEANAAGYVEEDNSKLVYDPSHPDADPETGYVKMPNVDTLRETVDLISATRSYEANVTAFNASKSMMMKALEIGR
;
A
#
# COMPACT_ATOMS: atom_id res chain seq x y z
N MET A 1 -24.12 16.33 -6.90
CA MET A 1 -23.95 14.89 -6.57
C MET A 1 -24.27 14.04 -7.80
N GLY A 2 -23.42 14.07 -8.83
CA GLY A 2 -23.72 13.41 -10.12
C GLY A 2 -23.21 11.97 -10.20
N ILE A 3 -23.87 11.14 -11.01
CA ILE A 3 -23.45 9.77 -11.40
C ILE A 3 -21.99 9.70 -11.89
N PHE A 4 -21.48 10.78 -12.49
CA PHE A 4 -20.08 10.86 -12.91
C PHE A 4 -19.09 10.85 -11.74
N ASN A 5 -19.52 11.34 -10.57
CA ASN A 5 -18.69 11.33 -9.37
C ASN A 5 -18.53 9.93 -8.80
N SER A 6 -19.62 9.15 -8.70
CA SER A 6 -19.53 7.75 -8.27
C SER A 6 -18.68 6.91 -9.23
N LEU A 7 -18.81 7.14 -10.55
CA LEU A 7 -17.98 6.48 -11.55
C LEU A 7 -16.48 6.79 -11.36
N SER A 8 -16.15 8.05 -11.07
CA SER A 8 -14.76 8.48 -10.83
C SER A 8 -14.17 7.94 -9.53
N ILE A 9 -14.98 7.81 -8.47
CA ILE A 9 -14.56 7.21 -7.20
C ILE A 9 -14.24 5.73 -7.43
N THR A 10 -15.17 4.99 -8.05
CA THR A 10 -14.99 3.56 -8.28
C THR A 10 -13.85 3.27 -9.24
N SER A 11 -13.68 4.06 -10.31
CA SER A 11 -12.54 3.87 -11.22
C SER A 11 -11.20 4.09 -10.51
N SER A 12 -11.10 5.13 -9.69
CA SER A 12 -9.90 5.40 -8.89
C SER A 12 -9.63 4.30 -7.85
N ALA A 13 -10.68 3.75 -7.24
CA ALA A 13 -10.58 2.64 -6.30
C ALA A 13 -10.14 1.34 -6.98
N LEU A 14 -10.62 1.04 -8.19
CA LEU A 14 -10.21 -0.12 -8.98
C LEU A 14 -8.72 -0.04 -9.33
N THR A 15 -8.23 1.11 -9.79
CA THR A 15 -6.81 1.31 -10.08
C THR A 15 -5.95 1.17 -8.82
N ALA A 16 -6.40 1.73 -7.69
CA ALA A 16 -5.69 1.62 -6.42
C ALA A 16 -5.63 0.17 -5.90
N GLN A 17 -6.73 -0.57 -5.93
CA GLN A 17 -6.75 -1.97 -5.48
C GLN A 17 -5.97 -2.89 -6.42
N ARG A 18 -5.97 -2.63 -7.73
CA ARG A 18 -5.12 -3.36 -8.68
C ARG A 18 -3.63 -3.20 -8.33
N LEU A 19 -3.18 -1.96 -8.12
CA LEU A 19 -1.78 -1.74 -7.71
C LEU A 19 -1.47 -2.41 -6.37
N ARG A 20 -2.41 -2.39 -5.42
CA ARG A 20 -2.25 -3.09 -4.14
C ARG A 20 -2.06 -4.59 -4.34
N MET A 21 -2.82 -5.22 -5.24
CA MET A 21 -2.61 -6.64 -5.59
C MET A 21 -1.24 -6.88 -6.23
N ASP A 22 -0.82 -6.01 -7.16
CA ASP A 22 0.47 -6.13 -7.83
C ASP A 22 1.63 -6.07 -6.81
N VAL A 23 1.53 -5.17 -5.81
CA VAL A 23 2.51 -5.06 -4.73
C VAL A 23 2.50 -6.28 -3.80
N ILE A 24 1.32 -6.78 -3.41
CA ILE A 24 1.22 -7.99 -2.58
C ILE A 24 1.80 -9.21 -3.32
N SER A 25 1.49 -9.34 -4.61
CA SER A 25 2.07 -10.39 -5.46
C SER A 25 3.59 -10.26 -5.56
N SER A 26 4.10 -9.03 -5.68
CA SER A 26 5.54 -8.78 -5.70
C SER A 26 6.20 -9.14 -4.36
N ASN A 27 5.57 -8.83 -3.23
CA ASN A 27 6.07 -9.24 -1.92
C ASN A 27 6.13 -10.76 -1.79
N MET A 28 5.04 -11.44 -2.14
CA MET A 28 4.97 -12.90 -2.06
C MET A 28 5.99 -13.59 -2.97
N ALA A 29 6.23 -13.05 -4.17
CA ALA A 29 7.24 -13.58 -5.09
C ALA A 29 8.68 -13.41 -4.58
N ASN A 30 8.95 -12.35 -3.81
CA ASN A 30 10.26 -12.06 -3.25
C ASN A 30 10.41 -12.49 -1.78
N ALA A 31 9.46 -13.26 -1.23
CA ALA A 31 9.47 -13.65 0.18
C ALA A 31 10.70 -14.48 0.59
N GLU A 32 11.31 -15.20 -0.36
CA GLU A 32 12.52 -16.00 -0.15
C GLU A 32 13.78 -15.34 -0.75
N THR A 33 13.73 -14.05 -1.10
CA THR A 33 14.85 -13.34 -1.75
C THR A 33 15.78 -12.70 -0.72
N THR A 34 16.88 -13.37 -0.40
CA THR A 34 17.97 -12.89 0.46
C THR A 34 18.85 -11.82 -0.19
N ARG A 35 18.85 -11.76 -1.54
CA ARG A 35 19.63 -10.79 -2.34
C ARG A 35 18.71 -9.80 -3.05
N GLY A 36 18.07 -8.93 -2.27
CA GLY A 36 17.10 -7.96 -2.77
C GLY A 36 17.73 -6.65 -3.25
N GLU A 37 18.58 -6.04 -2.42
CA GLU A 37 19.24 -4.77 -2.73
C GLU A 37 20.73 -4.87 -2.41
N TYR A 38 21.57 -4.20 -3.20
CA TYR A 38 22.99 -4.13 -2.96
C TYR A 38 23.34 -2.75 -2.39
N VAL A 39 23.55 -2.68 -1.08
CA VAL A 39 23.83 -1.43 -0.35
C VAL A 39 25.13 -1.63 0.43
N ASP A 40 26.05 -0.67 0.34
CA ASP A 40 27.33 -0.67 1.07
C ASP A 40 28.18 -1.94 0.90
N GLY A 41 28.12 -2.56 -0.29
CA GLY A 41 28.92 -3.74 -0.63
C GLY A 41 28.34 -5.07 -0.14
N GLN A 42 27.19 -5.05 0.54
CA GLN A 42 26.51 -6.25 1.06
C GLN A 42 25.12 -6.40 0.43
N TRP A 43 24.69 -7.65 0.22
CA TRP A 43 23.33 -7.96 -0.19
C TRP A 43 22.40 -7.84 1.02
N GLN A 44 21.40 -6.96 0.93
CA GLN A 44 20.28 -6.89 1.87
C GLN A 44 19.10 -7.69 1.34
N PRO A 45 18.34 -8.38 2.20
CA PRO A 45 17.14 -9.10 1.79
C PRO A 45 16.04 -8.16 1.30
N TYR A 46 15.09 -8.71 0.55
CA TYR A 46 13.93 -7.96 0.11
C TYR A 46 13.11 -7.42 1.30
N LYS A 47 12.75 -6.14 1.24
CA LYS A 47 11.87 -5.49 2.24
C LYS A 47 10.44 -5.42 1.74
N ARG A 48 9.51 -5.84 2.58
CA ARG A 48 8.07 -5.82 2.32
C ARG A 48 7.59 -4.40 1.97
N LYS A 49 6.84 -4.29 0.88
CA LYS A 49 6.29 -3.03 0.39
C LYS A 49 4.80 -2.94 0.68
N SER A 50 4.35 -1.78 1.14
CA SER A 50 2.95 -1.48 1.43
C SER A 50 2.48 -0.27 0.61
N VAL A 51 1.23 -0.30 0.16
CA VAL A 51 0.65 0.80 -0.62
C VAL A 51 -0.05 1.78 0.32
N VAL A 52 0.37 3.04 0.30
CA VAL A 52 -0.30 4.12 1.04
C VAL A 52 -1.27 4.82 0.09
N LEU A 53 -2.55 4.76 0.43
CA LEU A 53 -3.61 5.44 -0.31
C LEU A 53 -3.94 6.78 0.36
N GLU A 54 -4.25 7.77 -0.46
CA GLU A 54 -4.73 9.08 -0.02
C GLU A 54 -5.94 9.51 -0.84
N THR A 55 -6.72 10.45 -0.31
CA THR A 55 -7.84 11.04 -1.06
C THR A 55 -7.32 12.03 -2.09
N LYS A 56 -7.98 12.15 -3.25
CA LYS A 56 -7.54 13.03 -4.35
C LYS A 56 -7.75 14.52 -4.06
N ASN A 57 -8.52 14.90 -3.04
CA ASN A 57 -8.88 16.28 -2.76
C ASN A 57 -8.81 16.59 -1.26
N ASN A 58 -7.93 17.55 -0.96
CA ASN A 58 -7.76 18.40 0.21
C ASN A 58 -7.62 17.78 1.60
N GLY A 59 -6.52 18.15 2.26
CA GLY A 59 -6.37 18.05 3.71
C GLY A 59 -7.44 18.85 4.47
N PHE A 60 -7.35 18.80 5.81
CA PHE A 60 -8.36 19.30 6.75
C PHE A 60 -9.00 20.66 6.41
N SER A 61 -8.24 21.60 5.83
CA SER A 61 -8.75 22.92 5.42
C SER A 61 -9.93 22.83 4.45
N GLY A 62 -9.94 21.90 3.49
CA GLY A 62 -11.05 21.75 2.54
C GLY A 62 -12.36 21.32 3.22
N TYR A 63 -12.26 20.39 4.18
CA TYR A 63 -13.39 19.94 4.99
C TYR A 63 -13.88 21.03 5.95
N LEU A 64 -12.95 21.79 6.53
CA LEU A 64 -13.26 22.89 7.44
C LEU A 64 -14.02 24.02 6.72
N HIS A 65 -13.59 24.44 5.52
CA HIS A 65 -14.30 25.46 4.75
C HIS A 65 -15.71 25.02 4.32
N GLN A 66 -15.91 23.71 4.10
CA GLN A 66 -17.26 23.18 3.85
C GLN A 66 -18.12 23.19 5.13
N ALA A 67 -17.56 22.83 6.29
CA ALA A 67 -18.28 22.90 7.57
C ALA A 67 -18.63 24.35 7.99
N MET A 68 -17.77 25.31 7.64
CA MET A 68 -17.99 26.74 7.87
C MET A 68 -18.95 27.39 6.85
N GLY A 69 -19.51 26.63 5.90
CA GLY A 69 -20.52 27.10 4.95
C GLY A 69 -20.00 28.05 3.87
N SER A 70 -18.68 28.21 3.72
CA SER A 70 -18.06 29.19 2.82
C SER A 70 -17.52 28.59 1.51
N GLY A 71 -17.80 27.31 1.22
CA GLY A 71 -17.21 26.58 0.10
C GLY A 71 -18.22 25.84 -0.77
N THR A 72 -17.97 25.83 -2.09
CA THR A 72 -18.69 25.03 -3.08
C THR A 72 -18.66 23.55 -2.71
N SER A 73 -19.81 22.86 -2.78
CA SER A 73 -19.95 21.43 -2.46
C SER A 73 -18.88 20.59 -3.17
N PHE A 74 -17.89 20.11 -2.41
CA PHE A 74 -16.83 19.26 -2.95
C PHE A 74 -17.43 17.91 -3.37
N GLY A 75 -17.44 17.65 -4.68
CA GLY A 75 -17.76 16.34 -5.23
C GLY A 75 -16.83 15.29 -4.63
N GLY A 76 -17.43 14.22 -4.10
CA GLY A 76 -16.75 13.14 -3.38
C GLY A 76 -15.45 12.72 -4.07
N SER A 77 -14.36 12.81 -3.33
CA SER A 77 -13.03 12.61 -3.89
C SER A 77 -12.72 11.13 -4.01
N GLY A 78 -12.29 10.70 -5.20
CA GLY A 78 -11.69 9.38 -5.38
C GLY A 78 -10.41 9.20 -4.57
N VAL A 79 -9.84 8.01 -4.65
CA VAL A 79 -8.57 7.66 -4.00
C VAL A 79 -7.42 7.69 -5.00
N ARG A 80 -6.22 7.98 -4.54
CA ARG A 80 -4.98 7.86 -5.32
C ARG A 80 -3.92 7.17 -4.48
N VAL A 81 -2.93 6.62 -5.16
CA VAL A 81 -1.75 6.05 -4.50
C VAL A 81 -0.80 7.21 -4.20
N LYS A 82 -0.47 7.40 -2.92
CA LYS A 82 0.49 8.40 -2.47
C LYS A 82 1.91 7.92 -2.71
N SER A 83 2.22 6.73 -2.21
CA SER A 83 3.55 6.14 -2.23
C SER A 83 3.47 4.65 -1.94
N ILE A 84 4.45 3.90 -2.43
CA ILE A 84 4.74 2.54 -1.99
C ILE A 84 5.85 2.65 -0.94
N LYS A 85 5.54 2.31 0.32
CA LYS A 85 6.47 2.45 1.44
C LYS A 85 6.94 1.08 1.89
N GLU A 86 8.25 0.94 2.07
CA GLU A 86 8.85 -0.24 2.69
C GLU A 86 8.54 -0.28 4.19
N GLU A 87 8.23 -1.47 4.69
CA GLU A 87 7.86 -1.68 6.09
C GLU A 87 9.13 -1.79 6.95
N THR A 88 9.64 -0.63 7.37
CA THR A 88 10.69 -0.54 8.40
C THR A 88 10.08 -0.37 9.78
N ASN A 89 10.68 -1.01 10.78
CA ASN A 89 10.26 -0.79 12.16
C ASN A 89 10.89 0.52 12.66
N ARG A 90 10.06 1.41 13.21
CA ARG A 90 10.55 2.68 13.77
C ARG A 90 10.69 2.52 15.27
N VAL A 91 11.93 2.42 15.74
CA VAL A 91 12.23 2.34 17.17
C VAL A 91 12.58 3.73 17.68
N TYR A 92 12.00 4.11 18.81
CA TYR A 92 12.33 5.38 19.48
C TYR A 92 13.64 5.19 20.25
N ASP A 93 14.72 5.67 19.69
CA ASP A 93 16.03 5.75 20.34
C ASP A 93 16.66 7.12 20.05
N PRO A 94 16.37 8.14 20.88
CA PRO A 94 16.87 9.50 20.68
C PRO A 94 18.37 9.65 20.95
N ALA A 95 19.07 8.62 21.44
CA ALA A 95 20.51 8.66 21.70
C ALA A 95 21.36 8.15 20.52
N ASN A 96 20.74 7.55 19.50
CA ASN A 96 21.43 6.99 18.34
C ASN A 96 21.80 8.10 17.30
N PRO A 97 23.04 8.15 16.78
CA PRO A 97 23.46 9.13 15.77
C PRO A 97 22.64 9.13 14.46
N GLU A 98 21.94 8.03 14.15
CA GLU A 98 21.11 7.89 12.95
C GLU A 98 19.63 8.24 13.18
N ALA A 99 19.26 8.68 14.39
CA ALA A 99 17.89 9.04 14.70
C ALA A 99 17.44 10.29 13.94
N ASN A 100 16.20 10.27 13.42
CA ASN A 100 15.60 11.45 12.83
C ASN A 100 15.40 12.56 13.90
N ALA A 101 15.05 13.77 13.46
CA ALA A 101 14.82 14.92 14.38
C ALA A 101 13.73 14.67 15.46
N ALA A 102 12.94 13.60 15.34
CA ALA A 102 11.95 13.17 16.32
C ALA A 102 12.43 12.02 17.23
N GLY A 103 13.69 11.58 17.13
CA GLY A 103 14.30 10.54 17.96
C GLY A 103 14.02 9.10 17.54
N TYR A 104 13.60 8.86 16.29
CA TYR A 104 13.34 7.52 15.77
C TYR A 104 14.43 7.04 14.82
N VAL A 105 14.85 5.79 14.99
CA VAL A 105 15.74 5.06 14.10
C VAL A 105 14.91 4.06 13.29
N GLU A 106 15.18 3.95 11.99
CA GLU A 106 14.55 2.95 11.12
C GLU A 106 15.38 1.66 11.18
N GLU A 107 14.91 0.68 11.93
CA GLU A 107 15.58 -0.61 12.11
C GLU A 107 15.10 -1.62 11.06
N ASP A 108 16.05 -2.36 10.50
CA ASP A 108 15.78 -3.45 9.57
C ASP A 108 15.15 -4.63 10.32
N ASN A 109 13.86 -4.87 10.09
CA ASN A 109 13.08 -5.95 10.72
C ASN A 109 13.24 -7.30 10.00
N SER A 110 14.36 -7.49 9.30
CA SER A 110 14.70 -8.73 8.62
C SER A 110 14.83 -9.90 9.61
N LYS A 111 14.24 -11.04 9.26
CA LYS A 111 14.20 -12.21 10.14
C LYS A 111 15.54 -12.96 10.06
N LEU A 112 16.27 -13.05 11.17
CA LEU A 112 17.47 -13.87 11.25
C LEU A 112 17.07 -15.35 11.41
N VAL A 113 17.42 -16.16 10.42
CA VAL A 113 17.19 -17.62 10.45
C VAL A 113 18.54 -18.31 10.47
N TYR A 114 18.74 -19.23 11.40
CA TYR A 114 19.95 -20.03 11.46
C TYR A 114 19.88 -21.13 10.38
N ASP A 115 20.68 -20.98 9.34
CA ASP A 115 20.85 -21.99 8.29
C ASP A 115 22.31 -21.99 7.81
N PRO A 116 23.19 -22.79 8.45
CA PRO A 116 24.60 -22.87 8.10
C PRO A 116 24.88 -23.45 6.70
N SER A 117 23.88 -24.08 6.06
CA SER A 117 24.04 -24.66 4.73
C SER A 117 23.66 -23.67 3.61
N HIS A 118 23.15 -22.49 3.96
CA HIS A 118 22.73 -21.49 2.99
C HIS A 118 23.95 -20.72 2.42
N PRO A 119 24.02 -20.50 1.09
CA PRO A 119 25.16 -19.82 0.46
C PRO A 119 25.33 -18.34 0.88
N ASP A 120 24.28 -17.75 1.43
CA ASP A 120 24.28 -16.37 1.96
C ASP A 120 24.34 -16.30 3.50
N ALA A 121 24.66 -17.41 4.17
CA ALA A 121 24.84 -17.41 5.62
C ALA A 121 26.14 -16.72 6.03
N ASP A 122 26.11 -15.99 7.14
CA ASP A 122 27.32 -15.39 7.70
C ASP A 122 28.35 -16.49 8.04
N PRO A 123 29.60 -16.40 7.54
CA PRO A 123 30.61 -17.45 7.68
C PRO A 123 30.96 -17.80 9.14
N GLU A 124 30.76 -16.84 10.06
CA GLU A 124 31.10 -17.01 11.48
C GLU A 124 29.91 -17.40 12.36
N THR A 125 28.69 -17.01 11.99
CA THR A 125 27.51 -17.13 12.86
C THR A 125 26.47 -18.10 12.32
N GLY A 126 26.53 -18.49 11.04
CA GLY A 126 25.59 -19.42 10.40
C GLY A 126 24.16 -18.88 10.25
N TYR A 127 23.95 -17.58 10.49
CA TYR A 127 22.65 -16.93 10.32
C TYR A 127 22.52 -16.33 8.92
N VAL A 128 21.30 -16.38 8.40
CA VAL A 128 20.86 -15.77 7.14
C VAL A 128 19.85 -14.68 7.47
N LYS A 129 20.01 -13.51 6.87
CA LYS A 129 19.01 -12.45 6.89
C LYS A 129 17.93 -12.77 5.86
N MET A 130 16.76 -13.19 6.32
CA MET A 130 15.60 -13.45 5.48
C MET A 130 14.70 -12.20 5.38
N PRO A 131 14.01 -12.00 4.24
CA PRO A 131 12.98 -10.98 4.08
C PRO A 131 11.97 -10.96 5.23
N ASN A 132 11.46 -9.77 5.53
CA ASN A 132 10.39 -9.54 6.51
C ASN A 132 8.98 -9.79 5.91
N VAL A 133 8.86 -10.64 4.90
CA VAL A 133 7.59 -10.96 4.24
C VAL A 133 7.02 -12.24 4.83
N ASP A 134 5.80 -12.17 5.35
CA ASP A 134 5.04 -13.35 5.77
C ASP A 134 4.02 -13.72 4.68
N THR A 135 4.22 -14.88 4.05
CA THR A 135 3.37 -15.36 2.96
C THR A 135 1.92 -15.60 3.38
N LEU A 136 1.68 -16.02 4.64
CA LEU A 136 0.33 -16.20 5.16
C LEU A 136 -0.37 -14.85 5.29
N ARG A 137 0.34 -13.84 5.80
CA ARG A 137 -0.18 -12.48 5.90
C ARG A 137 -0.45 -11.88 4.51
N GLU A 138 0.47 -12.03 3.57
CA GLU A 138 0.29 -11.55 2.18
C GLU A 138 -0.90 -12.25 1.49
N THR A 139 -1.13 -13.54 1.75
CA THR A 139 -2.29 -14.26 1.19
C THR A 139 -3.61 -13.70 1.71
N VAL A 140 -3.69 -13.38 3.01
CA VAL A 140 -4.87 -12.74 3.62
C VAL A 140 -5.07 -11.34 3.06
N ASP A 141 -4.00 -10.56 2.91
CA ASP A 141 -4.04 -9.22 2.33
C ASP A 141 -4.49 -9.26 0.86
N LEU A 142 -4.03 -10.26 0.09
CA LEU A 142 -4.46 -10.51 -1.29
C LEU A 142 -5.95 -10.81 -1.34
N ILE A 143 -6.45 -11.72 -0.49
CA ILE A 143 -7.88 -12.06 -0.43
C ILE A 143 -8.72 -10.82 -0.13
N SER A 144 -8.26 -9.99 0.81
CA SER A 144 -8.92 -8.74 1.18
C SER A 144 -8.96 -7.73 0.02
N ALA A 145 -7.85 -7.57 -0.69
CA ALA A 145 -7.77 -6.74 -1.89
C ALA A 145 -8.68 -7.25 -3.01
N THR A 146 -8.72 -8.57 -3.25
CA THR A 146 -9.58 -9.22 -4.26
C THR A 146 -11.05 -9.01 -3.98
N ARG A 147 -11.51 -9.26 -2.75
CA ARG A 147 -12.91 -8.97 -2.38
C ARG A 147 -13.26 -7.49 -2.54
N SER A 148 -12.34 -6.60 -2.18
CA SER A 148 -12.55 -5.15 -2.34
C SER A 148 -12.64 -4.74 -3.81
N TYR A 149 -11.83 -5.34 -4.67
CA TYR A 149 -11.88 -5.13 -6.12
C TYR A 149 -13.19 -5.65 -6.71
N GLU A 150 -13.64 -6.86 -6.35
CA GLU A 150 -14.93 -7.43 -6.78
C GLU A 150 -16.13 -6.57 -6.36
N ALA A 151 -16.11 -6.08 -5.11
CA ALA A 151 -17.13 -5.17 -4.61
C ALA A 151 -17.17 -3.86 -5.42
N ASN A 152 -16.00 -3.28 -5.73
CA ASN A 152 -15.90 -2.08 -6.57
C ASN A 152 -16.39 -2.34 -8.00
N VAL A 153 -16.08 -3.50 -8.59
CA VAL A 153 -16.59 -3.89 -9.92
C VAL A 153 -18.13 -3.98 -9.90
N THR A 154 -18.71 -4.56 -8.85
CA THR A 154 -20.17 -4.63 -8.68
C THR A 154 -20.79 -3.24 -8.62
N ALA A 155 -20.23 -2.34 -7.80
CA ALA A 155 -20.69 -0.96 -7.69
C ALA A 155 -20.54 -0.17 -9.00
N PHE A 156 -19.47 -0.40 -9.74
CA PHE A 156 -19.23 0.18 -11.07
C PHE A 156 -20.31 -0.24 -12.05
N ASN A 157 -20.59 -1.55 -12.13
CA ASN A 157 -21.60 -2.11 -13.01
C ASN A 157 -23.00 -1.60 -12.67
N ALA A 158 -23.35 -1.51 -11.38
CA ALA A 158 -24.61 -0.91 -10.94
C ALA A 158 -24.74 0.55 -11.40
N SER A 159 -23.67 1.35 -11.24
CA SER A 159 -23.63 2.75 -11.68
C SER A 159 -23.78 2.86 -13.20
N LYS A 160 -23.11 1.99 -13.97
CA LYS A 160 -23.22 1.91 -15.42
C LYS A 160 -24.65 1.58 -15.87
N SER A 161 -25.29 0.59 -15.24
CA SER A 161 -26.67 0.20 -15.56
C SER A 161 -27.66 1.32 -15.30
N MET A 162 -27.52 2.04 -14.17
CA MET A 162 -28.35 3.22 -13.89
C MET A 162 -28.17 4.32 -14.94
N MET A 163 -26.93 4.58 -15.37
CA MET A 163 -26.63 5.55 -16.42
C MET A 163 -27.25 5.16 -17.77
N MET A 164 -27.12 3.90 -18.17
CA MET A 164 -27.72 3.41 -19.41
C MET A 164 -29.24 3.54 -19.39
N LYS A 165 -29.89 3.19 -18.27
CA LYS A 165 -31.34 3.35 -18.10
C LYS A 165 -31.77 4.81 -18.13
N ALA A 166 -31.01 5.71 -17.52
CA ALA A 166 -31.29 7.15 -17.60
C ALA A 166 -31.16 7.69 -19.03
N LEU A 167 -30.18 7.22 -19.80
CA LEU A 167 -30.01 7.57 -21.22
C LEU A 167 -31.15 7.03 -22.09
N GLU A 168 -31.68 5.84 -21.79
CA GLU A 168 -32.85 5.26 -22.45
C GLU A 168 -34.13 6.08 -22.20
N ILE A 169 -34.34 6.58 -20.98
CA ILE A 169 -35.51 7.40 -20.62
C ILE A 169 -35.46 8.80 -21.23
N GLY A 170 -34.25 9.34 -21.47
CA GLY A 170 -34.05 10.66 -22.08
C GLY A 170 -34.14 10.70 -23.60
N ARG A 171 -34.40 9.57 -24.27
CA ARG A 171 -34.66 9.46 -25.71
C ARG A 171 -36.15 9.33 -25.98
#